data_AF-A0A256XSR6-F1
#
_entry.id   AF-A0A256XSR6-F1
#
_cell.length_a   1.000
_cell.length_b   1.000
_cell.length_c   1.000
_cell.angle_alpha   90.00
_cell.angle_beta   90.00
_cell.angle_gamma   90.00
#
_symmetry.space_group_name_H-M   'P 1'
#
loop_
_entity.id
_entity.type
_entity.pdbx_description
1 polymer ?
#
loop_
_entity_poly.entity_id
_entity_poly.type
_entity_poly.pdbx_seq_one_letter_code
_entity_poly.pdbx_strand_id
1 'polypeptide(L)'
;MAVKYSFLPESMLVSSQMLSDFCEVVGKISENLQSKGVEKPDYRYQYTLSEIRWILRTLTGLKERFKLEGNYVDYSVDVLGVKIMSVSHHDKLERLWVLKGSTVDESFIIITNLPRIERGEVRAIAVLPPREFEGVISEAMICSNTLPEGYIGKRPSRTMYNFKEVTNLVEEYLARHKML
;
A
#
# COMPACT_ATOMS: atom_id res chain seq x y z
N MET A 1 13.83 9.80 -13.58
CA MET A 1 13.85 11.24 -13.93
C MET A 1 13.13 11.53 -15.24
N ALA A 2 13.41 10.78 -16.32
CA ALA A 2 12.80 11.02 -17.63
C ALA A 2 11.26 11.09 -17.60
N VAL A 3 10.58 10.19 -16.86
CA VAL A 3 9.11 10.19 -16.71
C VAL A 3 8.60 11.49 -16.10
N LYS A 4 9.21 11.93 -14.97
CA LYS A 4 8.83 13.12 -14.21
C LYS A 4 8.93 14.42 -15.02
N TYR A 5 9.94 14.52 -15.89
CA TYR A 5 10.21 15.72 -16.72
C TYR A 5 9.85 15.51 -18.19
N SER A 6 8.97 14.55 -18.49
CA SER A 6 8.51 14.29 -19.86
C SER A 6 7.50 15.35 -20.34
N PHE A 7 6.79 16.00 -19.41
CA PHE A 7 5.67 16.92 -19.67
C PHE A 7 4.57 16.31 -20.57
N LEU A 8 4.53 14.99 -20.69
CA LEU A 8 3.48 14.27 -21.42
C LEU A 8 2.19 14.24 -20.58
N PRO A 9 1.01 14.37 -21.22
CA PRO A 9 -0.26 14.05 -20.57
C PRO A 9 -0.29 12.60 -20.06
N GLU A 10 -1.04 12.31 -18.99
CA GLU A 10 -1.05 10.97 -18.38
C GLU A 10 -1.44 9.88 -19.39
N SER A 11 -2.42 10.17 -20.26
CA SER A 11 -2.88 9.24 -21.31
C SER A 11 -1.79 8.88 -22.33
N MET A 12 -0.91 9.81 -22.66
CA MET A 12 0.25 9.57 -23.54
C MET A 12 1.40 8.92 -22.78
N LEU A 13 1.54 9.22 -21.49
CA LEU A 13 2.58 8.63 -20.65
C LEU A 13 2.37 7.12 -20.48
N VAL A 14 1.11 6.69 -20.30
CA VAL A 14 0.72 5.27 -20.15
C VAL A 14 1.14 4.41 -21.35
N SER A 15 1.14 4.98 -22.56
CA SER A 15 1.53 4.32 -23.82
C SER A 15 2.96 4.62 -24.26
N SER A 16 3.72 5.41 -23.49
CA SER A 16 5.09 5.80 -23.86
C SER A 16 6.08 4.64 -23.71
N GLN A 17 7.07 4.60 -24.61
CA GLN A 17 8.18 3.64 -24.52
C GLN A 17 8.93 3.77 -23.20
N MET A 18 9.13 5.00 -22.72
CA MET A 18 9.83 5.29 -21.48
C MET A 18 9.19 4.63 -20.25
N LEU A 19 7.85 4.67 -20.15
CA LEU A 19 7.14 3.98 -19.07
C LEU A 19 7.19 2.46 -19.26
N SER A 20 7.13 1.98 -20.51
CA SER A 20 7.29 0.56 -20.82
C SER A 20 8.66 0.02 -20.38
N ASP A 21 9.74 0.72 -20.72
CA ASP A 21 11.12 0.37 -20.33
C ASP A 21 11.26 0.36 -18.80
N PHE A 22 10.68 1.36 -18.12
CA PHE A 22 10.63 1.39 -16.66
C PHE A 22 9.93 0.16 -16.09
N CYS A 23 8.74 -0.19 -16.60
CA CYS A 23 7.99 -1.37 -16.17
C CYS A 23 8.77 -2.66 -16.42
N GLU A 24 9.48 -2.79 -17.53
CA GLU A 24 10.31 -3.97 -17.84
C GLU A 24 11.45 -4.14 -16.82
N VAL A 25 12.18 -3.06 -16.51
CA VAL A 25 13.26 -3.08 -15.51
C VAL A 25 12.71 -3.44 -14.12
N VAL A 26 11.60 -2.82 -13.73
CA VAL A 26 10.94 -3.11 -12.45
C VAL A 26 10.46 -4.57 -12.40
N GLY A 27 9.91 -5.10 -13.49
CA GLY A 27 9.51 -6.51 -13.60
C GLY A 27 10.67 -7.46 -13.34
N LYS A 28 11.82 -7.24 -13.99
CA LYS A 28 13.04 -8.02 -13.75
C LYS A 28 13.53 -7.93 -12.31
N ILE A 29 13.47 -6.75 -11.69
CA ILE A 29 13.84 -6.58 -10.27
C ILE A 29 12.88 -7.39 -9.38
N SER A 30 11.57 -7.30 -9.64
CA SER A 30 10.54 -7.99 -8.88
C SER A 30 10.69 -9.52 -8.96
N GLU A 31 10.99 -10.06 -10.14
CA GLU A 31 11.24 -11.50 -10.34
C GLU A 31 12.49 -11.97 -9.59
N ASN A 32 13.59 -11.21 -9.66
CA ASN A 32 14.84 -11.57 -8.98
C ASN A 32 14.77 -11.42 -7.46
N LEU A 33 13.90 -10.54 -6.95
CA LEU A 33 13.68 -10.33 -5.52
C LEU A 33 12.64 -11.28 -4.92
N GLN A 34 12.13 -12.26 -5.68
CA GLN A 34 11.40 -13.40 -5.10
C GLN A 34 12.34 -14.18 -4.19
N SER A 35 12.46 -13.74 -2.94
CA SER A 35 13.39 -14.28 -1.97
C SER A 35 13.02 -15.73 -1.64
N LYS A 36 13.99 -16.63 -1.67
CA LYS A 36 13.92 -17.84 -0.85
C LYS A 36 13.82 -17.38 0.60
N GLY A 37 12.71 -17.70 1.25
CA GLY A 37 12.42 -17.23 2.61
C GLY A 37 13.56 -17.57 3.57
N VAL A 38 13.86 -16.65 4.49
CA VAL A 38 14.73 -16.93 5.63
C VAL A 38 13.88 -17.63 6.68
N GLU A 39 14.35 -18.76 7.19
CA GLU A 39 13.68 -19.47 8.26
C GLU A 39 13.87 -18.68 9.56
N LYS A 40 12.80 -18.04 10.05
CA LYS A 40 12.77 -17.13 11.22
C LYS A 40 13.61 -15.87 11.06
N PRO A 41 13.16 -14.91 10.24
CA PRO A 41 13.83 -13.62 10.14
C PRO A 41 13.75 -12.83 11.45
N ASP A 42 14.85 -12.19 11.82
CA ASP A 42 14.83 -11.21 12.90
C ASP A 42 13.95 -10.00 12.53
N TYR A 43 13.64 -9.16 13.51
CA TYR A 43 12.78 -8.00 13.32
C TYR A 43 13.32 -7.03 12.24
N ARG A 44 14.64 -6.78 12.21
CA ARG A 44 15.22 -5.83 11.23
C ARG A 44 15.03 -6.35 9.82
N TYR A 45 15.27 -7.64 9.63
CA TYR A 45 15.04 -8.30 8.36
C TYR A 45 13.56 -8.26 7.96
N GLN A 46 12.63 -8.48 8.89
CA GLN A 46 11.19 -8.35 8.61
C GLN A 46 10.80 -6.94 8.19
N TYR A 47 11.33 -5.92 8.87
CA TYR A 47 11.09 -4.51 8.53
C TYR A 47 11.62 -4.18 7.14
N THR A 48 12.88 -4.55 6.86
CA THR A 48 13.48 -4.38 5.52
C THR A 48 12.70 -5.14 4.44
N LEU A 49 12.21 -6.35 4.71
CA LEU A 49 11.36 -7.06 3.77
C LEU A 49 10.04 -6.31 3.51
N SER A 50 9.41 -5.75 4.54
CA SER A 50 8.19 -4.95 4.38
C SER A 50 8.48 -3.68 3.57
N GLU A 51 9.63 -3.04 3.75
CA GLU A 51 10.05 -1.88 2.95
C GLU A 51 10.26 -2.28 1.49
N ILE A 52 10.97 -3.38 1.23
CA ILE A 52 11.17 -3.90 -0.13
C ILE A 52 9.83 -4.23 -0.78
N ARG A 53 8.90 -4.89 -0.06
CA ARG A 53 7.55 -5.17 -0.58
C ARG A 53 6.81 -3.90 -0.95
N TRP A 54 6.83 -2.89 -0.08
CA TRP A 54 6.19 -1.60 -0.34
C TRP A 54 6.82 -0.86 -1.53
N ILE A 55 8.16 -0.85 -1.64
CA ILE A 55 8.88 -0.26 -2.77
C ILE A 55 8.50 -0.97 -4.07
N LEU A 56 8.56 -2.31 -4.09
CA LEU A 56 8.23 -3.08 -5.28
C LEU A 56 6.79 -2.85 -5.71
N ARG A 57 5.83 -2.86 -4.77
CA ARG A 57 4.44 -2.51 -5.06
C ARG A 57 4.30 -1.11 -5.65
N THR A 58 5.01 -0.14 -5.06
CA THR A 58 5.02 1.23 -5.56
C THR A 58 5.55 1.27 -6.99
N LEU A 59 6.64 0.57 -7.30
CA LEU A 59 7.23 0.59 -8.64
C LEU A 59 6.36 -0.16 -9.67
N THR A 60 5.88 -1.36 -9.34
CA THR A 60 5.09 -2.21 -10.25
C THR A 60 3.70 -1.62 -10.52
N GLY A 61 3.06 -1.02 -9.50
CA GLY A 61 1.74 -0.40 -9.63
C GLY A 61 1.75 0.98 -10.30
N LEU A 62 2.92 1.56 -10.59
CA LEU A 62 3.02 2.94 -11.10
C LEU A 62 2.21 3.17 -12.38
N LYS A 63 2.27 2.23 -13.34
CA LYS A 63 1.51 2.33 -14.59
C LYS A 63 0.00 2.32 -14.37
N GLU A 64 -0.48 1.48 -13.46
CA GLU A 64 -1.92 1.43 -13.14
C GLU A 64 -2.39 2.71 -12.47
N ARG A 65 -1.55 3.33 -11.63
CA ARG A 65 -1.88 4.62 -11.02
C ARG A 65 -1.91 5.77 -12.01
N PHE A 66 -1.08 5.75 -13.06
CA PHE A 66 -1.19 6.71 -14.17
C PHE A 66 -2.45 6.55 -15.03
N LYS A 67 -3.14 5.40 -14.97
CA LYS A 67 -4.43 5.22 -15.66
C LYS A 67 -5.60 5.82 -14.89
N LEU A 68 -5.42 6.18 -13.62
CA LEU A 68 -6.47 6.79 -12.82
C LEU A 68 -6.73 8.22 -13.31
N GLU A 69 -8.00 8.58 -13.45
CA GLU A 69 -8.38 9.91 -13.90
C GLU A 69 -8.19 10.95 -12.78
N GLY A 70 -7.33 11.94 -13.05
CA GLY A 70 -7.05 13.06 -12.16
C GLY A 70 -5.73 12.92 -11.40
N ASN A 71 -5.14 14.07 -11.06
CA ASN A 71 -3.86 14.16 -10.37
C ASN A 71 -4.09 14.39 -8.87
N TYR A 72 -4.39 13.31 -8.14
CA TYR A 72 -4.63 13.36 -6.70
C TYR A 72 -3.52 12.65 -5.92
N VAL A 73 -3.14 13.20 -4.77
CA VAL A 73 -2.05 12.66 -3.95
C VAL A 73 -2.34 11.23 -3.47
N ASP A 74 -3.59 10.91 -3.12
CA ASP A 74 -3.99 9.55 -2.73
C ASP A 74 -3.90 8.51 -3.86
N TYR A 75 -3.72 8.96 -5.11
CA TYR A 75 -3.45 8.09 -6.25
C TYR A 75 -1.96 7.79 -6.41
N SER A 76 -1.08 8.32 -5.55
CA SER A 76 0.33 7.94 -5.52
C SER A 76 0.58 6.59 -4.86
N VAL A 77 -0.40 6.09 -4.09
CA VAL A 77 -0.37 4.82 -3.37
C VAL A 77 -1.52 3.92 -3.79
N ASP A 78 -1.33 2.62 -3.60
CA ASP A 78 -2.40 1.66 -3.86
C ASP A 78 -3.41 1.67 -2.72
N VAL A 79 -4.68 1.79 -3.09
CA VAL A 79 -5.82 1.61 -2.19
C VAL A 79 -6.60 0.41 -2.72
N LEU A 80 -6.87 -0.57 -1.87
CA LEU A 80 -7.62 -1.77 -2.25
C LEU A 80 -8.48 -2.31 -1.11
N GLY A 81 -9.57 -2.99 -1.45
CA GLY A 81 -10.35 -3.74 -0.49
C GLY A 81 -9.64 -5.02 -0.03
N VAL A 82 -9.66 -5.29 1.27
CA VAL A 82 -9.17 -6.53 1.88
C VAL A 82 -10.22 -7.11 2.82
N LYS A 83 -10.29 -8.44 2.91
CA LYS A 83 -11.11 -9.14 3.90
C LYS A 83 -10.32 -9.27 5.20
N ILE A 84 -10.92 -8.87 6.32
CA ILE A 84 -10.29 -8.98 7.64
C ILE A 84 -10.33 -10.44 8.09
N MET A 85 -9.16 -11.05 8.18
CA MET A 85 -8.98 -12.47 8.51
C MET A 85 -8.85 -12.70 10.01
N SER A 86 -8.21 -11.78 10.73
CA SER A 86 -8.07 -11.81 12.18
C SER A 86 -8.00 -10.41 12.77
N VAL A 87 -8.43 -10.30 14.02
CA VAL A 87 -8.40 -9.09 14.83
C VAL A 87 -7.86 -9.49 16.19
N SER A 88 -6.80 -8.85 16.65
CA SER A 88 -6.26 -9.01 17.99
C SER A 88 -5.91 -7.65 18.58
N HIS A 89 -5.94 -7.57 19.91
CA HIS A 89 -5.46 -6.38 20.60
C HIS A 89 -3.93 -6.34 20.56
N HIS A 90 -3.33 -5.15 20.57
CA HIS A 90 -1.88 -5.00 20.56
C HIS A 90 -1.30 -5.18 21.96
N ASP A 91 -0.48 -6.23 22.16
CA ASP A 91 0.03 -6.69 23.46
C ASP A 91 0.63 -5.59 24.35
N LYS A 92 1.28 -4.59 23.75
CA LYS A 92 1.95 -3.48 24.47
C LYS A 92 1.26 -2.12 24.35
N LEU A 93 0.29 -1.94 23.44
CA LEU A 93 -0.28 -0.64 23.11
C LEU A 93 -1.80 -0.70 23.27
N GLU A 94 -2.29 -0.30 24.44
CA GLU A 94 -3.69 -0.46 24.89
C GLU A 94 -4.76 0.06 23.93
N ARG A 95 -4.41 1.04 23.08
CA ARG A 95 -5.36 1.68 22.16
C ARG A 95 -5.28 1.16 20.73
N LEU A 96 -4.42 0.19 20.46
CA LEU A 96 -4.17 -0.31 19.10
C LEU A 96 -4.63 -1.75 18.95
N TRP A 97 -5.05 -2.05 17.73
CA TRP A 97 -5.45 -3.37 17.25
C TRP A 97 -4.51 -3.80 16.14
N VAL A 98 -4.20 -5.09 16.11
CA VAL A 98 -3.47 -5.74 15.03
C VAL A 98 -4.46 -6.53 14.21
N LEU A 99 -4.57 -6.18 12.93
CA LEU A 99 -5.44 -6.85 11.97
C LEU A 99 -4.59 -7.59 10.94
N LYS A 100 -5.10 -8.73 10.48
CA LYS A 100 -4.62 -9.34 9.24
C LYS A 100 -5.68 -9.16 8.17
N GLY A 101 -5.40 -8.37 7.14
CA GLY A 101 -6.26 -8.19 5.97
C GLY A 101 -5.70 -8.98 4.78
N SER A 102 -6.57 -9.59 3.98
CA SER A 102 -6.14 -10.37 2.82
C SER A 102 -6.98 -10.12 1.58
N THR A 103 -6.32 -10.18 0.42
CA THR A 103 -6.94 -10.44 -0.88
C THR A 103 -6.80 -11.94 -1.20
N VAL A 104 -7.04 -12.33 -2.46
CA VAL A 104 -6.72 -13.67 -2.95
C VAL A 104 -5.21 -13.90 -3.04
N ASP A 105 -4.46 -12.85 -3.41
CA ASP A 105 -3.05 -12.97 -3.79
C ASP A 105 -2.09 -12.56 -2.67
N GLU A 106 -2.55 -11.76 -1.70
CA GLU A 106 -1.69 -11.12 -0.72
C GLU A 106 -2.36 -10.90 0.64
N SER A 107 -1.53 -10.73 1.67
CA SER A 107 -1.97 -10.40 3.03
C SER A 107 -1.14 -9.28 3.62
N PHE A 108 -1.76 -8.51 4.50
CA PHE A 108 -1.19 -7.34 5.13
C PHE A 108 -1.40 -7.42 6.64
N ILE A 109 -0.37 -7.06 7.40
CA ILE A 109 -0.51 -6.69 8.80
C ILE A 109 -0.86 -5.21 8.87
N ILE A 110 -1.94 -4.89 9.57
CA ILE A 110 -2.48 -3.53 9.66
C ILE A 110 -2.68 -3.20 11.13
N ILE A 111 -2.09 -2.09 11.57
CA ILE A 111 -2.29 -1.57 12.92
C ILE A 111 -3.25 -0.39 12.87
N THR A 112 -4.23 -0.39 13.75
CA THR A 112 -5.26 0.66 13.78
C THR A 112 -5.71 0.98 15.21
N ASN A 113 -6.12 2.22 15.42
CA ASN A 113 -6.83 2.66 16.62
C ASN A 113 -8.36 2.61 16.45
N LEU A 114 -8.86 2.19 15.29
CA LEU A 114 -10.29 2.09 15.04
C LEU A 114 -10.90 0.96 15.89
N PRO A 115 -11.84 1.28 16.79
CA PRO A 115 -12.52 0.25 17.55
C PRO A 115 -13.54 -0.47 16.65
N ARG A 116 -13.90 -1.71 17.03
CA ARG A 116 -15.04 -2.47 16.44
C ARG A 116 -14.86 -2.81 14.96
N ILE A 117 -13.65 -3.14 14.52
CA ILE A 117 -13.46 -3.88 13.27
C ILE A 117 -13.58 -5.36 13.58
N GLU A 118 -14.43 -6.05 12.83
CA GLU A 118 -14.69 -7.47 13.02
C GLU A 118 -14.07 -8.34 11.93
N ARG A 119 -13.81 -9.60 12.29
CA ARG A 119 -13.39 -10.62 11.33
C ARG A 119 -14.48 -10.84 10.29
N GLY A 120 -14.10 -10.93 9.03
CA GLY A 120 -14.99 -11.16 7.89
C GLY A 120 -15.42 -9.88 7.18
N GLU A 121 -15.25 -8.71 7.80
CA GLU A 121 -15.49 -7.43 7.15
C GLU A 121 -14.56 -7.23 5.94
N VAL A 122 -15.02 -6.47 4.95
CA VAL A 122 -14.17 -5.96 3.88
C VAL A 122 -13.94 -4.48 4.10
N ARG A 123 -12.67 -4.06 4.12
CA ARG A 123 -12.25 -2.68 4.35
C ARG A 123 -11.25 -2.26 3.29
N ALA A 124 -11.27 -1.00 2.88
CA ALA A 124 -10.20 -0.42 2.10
C ALA A 124 -8.97 -0.24 2.98
N ILE A 125 -7.82 -0.61 2.46
CA ILE A 125 -6.52 -0.24 3.00
C ILE A 125 -5.79 0.64 2.01
N ALA A 126 -5.06 1.63 2.52
CA ALA A 126 -4.01 2.32 1.78
C ALA A 126 -2.68 1.64 2.11
N VAL A 127 -1.98 1.13 1.10
CA VAL A 127 -0.67 0.51 1.27
C VAL A 127 0.39 1.61 1.33
N LEU A 128 0.90 1.85 2.53
CA LEU A 128 1.76 2.97 2.87
C LEU A 128 3.16 2.45 3.24
N PRO A 129 4.19 3.33 3.28
CA PRO A 129 5.49 2.95 3.84
C PRO A 129 5.30 2.28 5.21
N PRO A 130 5.94 1.12 5.45
CA PRO A 130 5.70 0.36 6.66
C PRO A 130 6.15 1.14 7.90
N ARG A 131 5.37 1.04 8.98
CA ARG A 131 5.68 1.66 10.27
C ARG A 131 5.68 0.61 11.35
N GLU A 132 6.63 0.69 12.27
CA GLU A 132 6.68 -0.18 13.44
C GLU A 132 5.96 0.45 14.63
N PHE A 133 5.29 -0.43 15.37
CA PHE A 133 4.65 -0.15 16.63
C PHE A 133 5.02 -1.28 17.60
N GLU A 134 5.97 -1.03 18.49
CA GLU A 134 6.32 -1.91 19.61
C GLU A 134 6.63 -3.39 19.25
N GLY A 135 7.25 -3.61 18.10
CA GLY A 135 7.66 -4.90 17.56
C GLY A 135 6.73 -5.46 16.48
N VAL A 136 5.62 -4.77 16.16
CA VAL A 136 4.69 -5.15 15.10
C VAL A 136 4.81 -4.19 13.93
N ILE A 137 4.98 -4.72 12.71
CA ILE A 137 5.16 -3.92 11.50
C ILE A 137 3.81 -3.78 10.80
N SER A 138 3.29 -2.55 10.75
CA SER A 138 2.11 -2.21 9.98
C SER A 138 2.51 -1.92 8.52
N GLU A 139 1.91 -2.63 7.58
CA GLU A 139 2.19 -2.53 6.14
C GLU A 139 1.17 -1.65 5.40
N ALA A 140 0.06 -1.33 6.05
CA ALA A 140 -1.01 -0.53 5.47
C ALA A 140 -1.84 0.16 6.57
N MET A 141 -2.78 0.99 6.14
CA MET A 141 -3.73 1.70 7.00
C MET A 141 -5.16 1.47 6.52
N ILE A 142 -6.09 1.15 7.43
CA ILE A 142 -7.53 1.14 7.11
C ILE A 142 -7.97 2.58 6.75
N CYS A 143 -8.63 2.74 5.60
CA CYS A 143 -9.10 4.05 5.15
C CYS A 143 -10.60 4.09 4.82
N SER A 144 -11.40 3.06 5.11
CA SER A 144 -12.84 3.09 4.84
C SER A 144 -13.70 2.49 5.95
N ASN A 145 -15.01 2.75 5.83
CA ASN A 145 -16.05 1.92 6.42
C ASN A 145 -16.11 0.54 5.74
N THR A 146 -17.01 -0.33 6.20
CA THR A 146 -17.24 -1.64 5.57
C THR A 146 -17.64 -1.48 4.10
N LEU A 147 -17.02 -2.27 3.23
CA LEU A 147 -17.26 -2.33 1.80
C LEU A 147 -17.97 -3.65 1.42
N PRO A 148 -18.64 -3.69 0.25
CA PRO A 148 -19.09 -4.95 -0.35
C PRO A 148 -17.94 -5.91 -0.68
N GLU A 149 -18.19 -7.22 -0.62
CA GLU A 149 -17.16 -8.25 -0.92
C GLU A 149 -16.58 -8.15 -2.34
N GLY A 150 -17.34 -7.58 -3.30
CA GLY A 150 -16.87 -7.35 -4.67
C GLY A 150 -15.66 -6.43 -4.80
N TYR A 151 -15.25 -5.73 -3.72
CA TYR A 151 -14.07 -4.87 -3.66
C TYR A 151 -12.80 -5.57 -3.19
N ILE A 152 -12.83 -6.84 -2.80
CA ILE A 152 -11.62 -7.57 -2.41
C ILE A 152 -10.62 -7.55 -3.59
N GLY A 153 -9.41 -7.05 -3.35
CA GLY A 153 -8.36 -6.88 -4.34
C GLY A 153 -8.56 -5.71 -5.32
N LYS A 154 -9.67 -4.97 -5.23
CA LYS A 154 -9.99 -3.87 -6.15
C LYS A 154 -9.90 -2.52 -5.45
N ARG A 155 -9.55 -1.48 -6.21
CA ARG A 155 -9.58 -0.10 -5.74
C ARG A 155 -11.04 0.37 -5.60
N PRO A 156 -11.49 0.76 -4.40
CA PRO A 156 -12.78 1.42 -4.23
C PRO A 156 -12.78 2.81 -4.85
N SER A 157 -13.96 3.34 -5.18
CA SER A 157 -14.05 4.73 -5.65
C SER A 157 -13.61 5.71 -4.56
N ARG A 158 -13.12 6.89 -4.96
CA ARG A 158 -12.59 7.90 -4.04
C ARG A 158 -13.59 8.37 -2.98
N THR A 159 -14.89 8.23 -3.23
CA THR A 159 -15.97 8.56 -2.29
C THR A 159 -16.21 7.47 -1.22
N MET A 160 -15.62 6.29 -1.38
CA MET A 160 -15.82 5.14 -0.48
C MET A 160 -14.71 5.00 0.57
N TYR A 161 -13.70 5.87 0.56
CA TYR A 161 -12.64 5.90 1.58
C TYR A 161 -12.25 7.33 1.94
N ASN A 162 -11.61 7.49 3.09
CA ASN A 162 -11.11 8.74 3.61
C ASN A 162 -9.82 9.17 2.88
N PHE A 163 -9.98 9.63 1.64
CA PHE A 163 -8.84 10.05 0.80
C PHE A 163 -8.02 11.18 1.42
N LYS A 164 -8.62 12.03 2.26
CA LYS A 164 -7.92 13.13 2.94
C LYS A 164 -6.85 12.62 3.89
N GLU A 165 -7.17 11.59 4.65
CA GLU A 165 -6.23 10.98 5.60
C GLU A 165 -5.07 10.29 4.85
N VAL A 166 -5.38 9.60 3.75
CA VAL A 166 -4.36 9.01 2.86
C VAL A 166 -3.44 10.10 2.30
N THR A 167 -4.00 11.19 1.77
CA THR A 167 -3.23 12.36 1.28
C THR A 167 -2.30 12.91 2.34
N ASN A 168 -2.82 13.19 3.55
CA ASN A 168 -2.02 13.76 4.64
C ASN A 168 -0.82 12.88 4.99
N LEU A 169 -0.98 11.56 5.02
CA LEU A 169 0.10 10.63 5.34
C LEU A 169 1.14 10.53 4.22
N VAL A 170 0.72 10.62 2.97
CA VAL A 170 1.63 10.68 1.83
C VAL A 170 2.44 11.98 1.87
N GLU A 171 1.79 13.13 2.05
CA GLU A 171 2.46 14.42 2.13
C GLU A 171 3.43 14.49 3.30
N GLU A 172 3.03 13.98 4.47
CA GLU A 172 3.91 13.85 5.64
C GLU A 172 5.15 13.02 5.31
N TYR A 173 4.96 11.89 4.63
CA TYR A 173 6.07 11.03 4.22
C TYR A 173 7.03 11.77 3.26
N LEU A 174 6.49 12.46 2.26
CA LEU A 174 7.29 13.21 1.28
C LEU A 174 8.06 14.37 1.95
N ALA A 175 7.43 15.10 2.87
CA ALA A 175 8.05 16.20 3.60
C ALA A 175 9.21 15.71 4.48
N ARG A 176 9.02 14.60 5.21
CA ARG A 176 10.07 13.99 6.05
C ARG A 176 11.31 13.58 5.24
N HIS A 177 11.12 13.18 3.99
CA HIS A 177 12.20 12.70 3.12
C HIS A 177 12.71 13.74 2.12
N LYS A 178 12.34 15.03 2.28
CA LYS A 178 12.77 16.13 1.40
C LYS A 178 12.50 15.85 -0.09
N MET A 179 11.37 15.21 -0.38
CA MET A 179 10.92 14.93 -1.74
C MET A 179 9.95 15.97 -2.30
N LEU A 180 9.66 17.02 -1.51
CA LEU A 180 8.91 18.23 -1.86
C LEU A 180 9.84 19.44 -1.89
#